data_AF-A0A800DL72-F1
#
_entry.id   AF-A0A800DL72-F1
#
_cell.length_a   1.000
_cell.length_b   1.000
_cell.length_c   1.000
_cell.angle_alpha   90.00
_cell.angle_beta   90.00
_cell.angle_gamma   90.00
#
_symmetry.space_group_name_H-M   'P 1'
#
loop_
_entity.id
_entity.type
_entity.pdbx_description
1 polymer ?
#
loop_
_entity_poly.entity_id
_entity_poly.type
_entity_poly.pdbx_seq_one_letter_code
_entity_poly.pdbx_strand_id
1 'polypeptide(L)'
;MTAKKPIPVAQYRRRREVVSQTCTQCGAEVAADEQFCPKCGAFIDPLAPPRPTPAAPPPGNVISVSSDGTYEEFSLEARPPSVGGDDLAEDLADGGRPCPSCGAVNPVANRHCQECGARLYQDPLPTAPRPAVQATAGVRAALAISGLLLLVVIVALLFNAFEGDEEVAASTTEVVQTTAPVVVQPEEIDILKAECQPEGLGSFTCSNLISGSPAEYQVVWEDLEEGEKVTIRLLFRQPMIVTQILWSNIEDPTRFAQNYRARGIRIDAQGSLTAVPFELENIPGTQLIDYAAVNANWIEITIETAYQAEVKDGNVFREIAINEITIIGRPATPTTEGTTDG
;
A
#
# COMPACT_ATOMS: atom_id res chain seq x y z
N MET A 1 42.33 21.63 -36.04
CA MET A 1 42.11 22.52 -34.88
C MET A 1 41.20 23.65 -35.31
N THR A 2 39.89 23.51 -35.07
CA THR A 2 38.86 24.48 -35.43
C THR A 2 38.03 24.75 -34.18
N ALA A 3 38.10 25.99 -33.70
CA ALA A 3 37.50 26.45 -32.46
C ALA A 3 35.97 26.47 -32.56
N LYS A 4 35.28 25.84 -31.61
CA LYS A 4 33.83 25.87 -31.45
C LYS A 4 33.43 27.14 -30.71
N LYS A 5 32.63 27.99 -31.35
CA LYS A 5 32.12 29.26 -30.80
C LYS A 5 30.93 28.95 -29.86
N PRO A 6 30.81 29.57 -28.67
CA PRO A 6 29.71 29.28 -27.74
C PRO A 6 28.39 29.92 -28.19
N ILE A 7 27.30 29.20 -27.97
CA ILE A 7 25.90 29.62 -28.19
C ILE A 7 25.44 30.40 -26.95
N PRO A 8 24.84 31.59 -27.08
CA PRO A 8 24.32 32.34 -25.93
C PRO A 8 22.98 31.76 -25.45
N VAL A 9 22.88 31.49 -24.14
CA VAL A 9 21.65 31.08 -23.46
C VAL A 9 20.76 32.31 -23.30
N ALA A 10 19.82 32.50 -24.23
CA ALA A 10 18.76 33.49 -24.11
C ALA A 10 17.66 32.97 -23.17
N GLN A 11 17.35 33.80 -22.18
CA GLN A 11 16.42 33.57 -21.08
C GLN A 11 14.99 33.30 -21.58
N TYR A 12 14.47 32.10 -21.32
CA TYR A 12 13.04 31.79 -21.46
C TYR A 12 12.30 32.21 -20.17
N ARG A 13 11.98 33.50 -20.04
CA ARG A 13 10.93 33.93 -19.10
C ARG A 13 9.57 33.57 -19.70
N ARG A 14 9.02 32.40 -19.36
CA ARG A 14 7.59 32.14 -19.56
C ARG A 14 6.81 32.98 -18.54
N ARG A 15 6.18 34.03 -19.03
CA ARG A 15 5.11 34.75 -18.33
C ARG A 15 3.92 33.77 -18.25
N ARG A 16 3.64 33.17 -17.09
CA ARG A 16 2.35 32.49 -16.83
C ARG A 16 1.28 33.58 -16.97
N GLU A 17 0.51 33.54 -18.05
CA GLU A 17 -0.78 34.24 -18.06
C GLU A 17 -1.65 33.55 -17.01
N VAL A 18 -1.94 34.28 -15.94
CA VAL A 18 -2.88 33.82 -14.91
C VAL A 18 -4.26 33.90 -15.55
N VAL A 19 -4.75 32.77 -16.04
CA VAL A 19 -6.13 32.65 -16.49
C VAL A 19 -6.99 32.70 -15.23
N SER A 20 -7.79 33.77 -15.08
CA SER A 20 -8.80 33.88 -14.02
C SER A 20 -10.18 33.62 -14.61
N GLN A 21 -11.07 33.05 -13.81
CA GLN A 21 -12.45 32.75 -14.15
C GLN A 21 -13.40 33.35 -13.12
N THR A 22 -14.61 33.74 -13.53
CA THR A 22 -15.59 34.37 -12.62
C THR A 22 -16.59 33.35 -12.11
N CYS A 23 -16.77 33.27 -10.80
CA CYS A 23 -17.78 32.42 -10.17
C CYS A 23 -19.18 32.85 -10.59
N THR A 24 -19.96 31.94 -11.17
CA THR A 24 -21.32 32.20 -11.66
C THR A 24 -22.37 32.35 -10.55
N GLN A 25 -22.04 31.95 -9.31
CA GLN A 25 -22.96 32.06 -8.16
C GLN A 25 -22.80 33.37 -7.38
N CYS A 26 -21.60 33.93 -7.27
CA CYS A 26 -21.35 35.13 -6.45
C CYS A 26 -20.53 36.23 -7.14
N GLY A 27 -20.09 36.03 -8.37
CA GLY A 27 -19.36 37.02 -9.17
C GLY A 27 -17.90 37.25 -8.77
N ALA A 28 -17.34 36.44 -7.88
CA ALA A 28 -15.93 36.55 -7.48
C ALA A 28 -14.99 36.11 -8.62
N GLU A 29 -13.84 36.77 -8.76
CA GLU A 29 -12.74 36.26 -9.59
C GLU A 29 -12.00 35.14 -8.83
N VAL A 30 -11.79 34.03 -9.52
CA VAL A 30 -11.25 32.78 -9.00
C VAL A 30 -10.16 32.31 -9.95
N ALA A 31 -9.08 31.73 -9.44
CA ALA A 31 -8.00 31.23 -10.29
C ALA A 31 -8.47 30.01 -11.12
N ALA A 32 -7.93 29.81 -12.32
CA ALA A 32 -8.37 28.72 -13.21
C ALA A 32 -8.10 27.30 -12.66
N ASP A 33 -7.18 27.16 -11.70
CA ASP A 33 -6.83 25.91 -11.02
C ASP A 33 -7.68 25.64 -9.77
N GLU A 34 -8.50 26.59 -9.32
CA GLU A 34 -9.39 26.40 -8.17
C GLU A 34 -10.73 25.77 -8.59
N GLN A 35 -11.03 24.60 -8.04
CA GLN A 35 -12.28 23.86 -8.29
C GLN A 35 -13.47 24.35 -7.45
N PHE A 36 -13.22 25.21 -6.44
CA PHE A 36 -14.23 25.75 -5.55
C PHE A 36 -14.01 27.25 -5.34
N CYS A 37 -15.10 28.03 -5.37
CA CYS A 37 -15.01 29.46 -5.11
C CYS A 37 -14.72 29.73 -3.62
N PRO A 38 -13.60 30.39 -3.27
CA PRO A 38 -13.24 30.65 -1.87
C PRO A 38 -14.21 31.61 -1.15
N LYS A 39 -15.03 32.35 -1.92
CA LYS A 39 -15.99 33.31 -1.36
C LYS A 39 -17.34 32.68 -0.97
N CYS A 40 -17.79 31.65 -1.69
CA CYS A 40 -19.14 31.10 -1.50
C CYS A 40 -19.21 29.56 -1.47
N GLY A 41 -18.10 28.86 -1.68
CA GLY A 41 -18.04 27.40 -1.68
C GLY A 41 -18.63 26.72 -2.91
N ALA A 42 -19.13 27.47 -3.89
CA ALA A 42 -19.68 26.90 -5.11
C ALA A 42 -18.59 26.20 -5.94
N PHE A 43 -18.89 25.00 -6.41
CA PHE A 43 -18.03 24.25 -7.33
C PHE A 43 -17.95 24.94 -8.70
N ILE A 44 -16.75 25.01 -9.26
CA ILE A 44 -16.48 25.58 -10.58
C ILE A 44 -15.92 24.46 -11.45
N ASP A 45 -16.61 24.12 -12.54
CA ASP A 45 -16.17 23.11 -13.49
C ASP A 45 -15.11 23.71 -14.45
N PRO A 46 -13.82 23.33 -14.34
CA PRO A 46 -12.74 23.91 -15.13
C PRO A 46 -12.77 23.49 -16.61
N LEU A 47 -13.65 22.57 -17.00
CA LEU A 47 -13.82 22.10 -18.39
C LEU A 47 -15.08 22.67 -19.05
N ALA A 48 -15.88 23.47 -18.33
CA ALA A 48 -17.06 24.10 -18.91
C ALA A 48 -16.66 25.25 -19.86
N PRO A 49 -17.04 25.22 -21.15
CA PRO A 49 -16.78 26.33 -22.06
C PRO A 49 -17.51 27.60 -21.59
N PRO A 50 -16.98 28.81 -21.84
CA PRO A 50 -17.66 30.05 -21.51
C PRO A 50 -18.97 30.10 -22.29
N ARG A 51 -20.09 29.93 -21.58
CA ARG A 51 -21.42 30.01 -22.17
C ARG A 51 -21.66 31.47 -22.59
N PRO A 52 -22.10 31.77 -23.83
CA PRO A 52 -22.43 33.13 -24.21
C PRO A 52 -23.54 33.65 -23.29
N THR A 53 -23.41 34.91 -22.88
CA THR A 53 -24.34 35.62 -22.00
C THR A 53 -25.77 35.50 -22.55
N PRO A 54 -26.73 34.88 -21.82
CA PRO A 54 -28.11 34.93 -22.21
C PRO A 54 -28.65 36.33 -21.93
N ALA A 55 -29.30 36.92 -22.94
CA ALA A 55 -30.20 38.04 -22.75
C ALA A 55 -31.29 37.68 -21.72
N ALA A 56 -31.72 38.68 -20.95
CA ALA A 56 -32.70 38.54 -19.89
C ALA A 56 -33.94 37.74 -20.34
N PRO A 57 -34.39 36.72 -19.59
CA PRO A 57 -35.58 35.96 -19.95
C PRO A 57 -36.85 36.77 -19.64
N PRO A 58 -37.89 36.67 -20.48
CA PRO A 58 -39.22 37.19 -20.17
C PRO A 58 -39.88 36.38 -19.03
N PRO A 59 -40.85 36.96 -18.29
CA PRO A 59 -41.53 36.26 -17.22
C PRO A 59 -42.52 35.26 -17.82
N GLY A 60 -42.31 33.95 -17.60
CA GLY A 60 -43.31 32.96 -18.00
C GLY A 60 -42.86 31.51 -17.92
N ASN A 61 -43.61 30.74 -17.12
CA ASN A 61 -43.68 29.28 -17.00
C ASN A 61 -42.45 28.54 -16.45
N VAL A 62 -42.40 28.49 -15.12
CA VAL A 62 -41.82 27.38 -14.37
C VAL A 62 -42.55 26.08 -14.74
N ILE A 63 -41.80 25.13 -15.32
CA ILE A 63 -42.23 23.75 -15.45
C ILE A 63 -42.02 23.11 -14.07
N SER A 64 -43.13 22.93 -13.35
CA SER A 64 -43.23 22.09 -12.17
C SER A 64 -42.90 20.64 -12.56
N VAL A 65 -41.81 20.10 -12.02
CA VAL A 65 -41.58 18.66 -12.04
C VAL A 65 -42.55 18.05 -11.04
N SER A 66 -43.60 17.39 -11.57
CA SER A 66 -44.53 16.60 -10.78
C SER A 66 -43.75 15.45 -10.14
N SER A 67 -43.73 15.46 -8.82
CA SER A 67 -43.02 14.52 -8.00
C SER A 67 -44.08 13.62 -7.37
N ASP A 68 -44.64 12.73 -8.19
CA ASP A 68 -45.71 11.81 -7.80
C ASP A 68 -45.15 10.59 -7.05
N GLY A 69 -44.25 10.85 -6.09
CA GLY A 69 -43.85 9.92 -5.06
C GLY A 69 -44.43 10.41 -3.74
N THR A 70 -45.22 9.58 -3.08
CA THR A 70 -45.70 9.79 -1.71
C THR A 70 -44.53 9.95 -0.75
N TYR A 71 -44.18 11.19 -0.42
CA TYR A 71 -43.41 11.54 0.77
C TYR A 71 -44.35 12.31 1.70
N GLU A 72 -44.39 11.91 2.96
CA GLU A 72 -45.07 12.69 3.98
C GLU A 72 -44.27 13.96 4.29
N GLU A 73 -44.98 15.08 4.32
CA GLU A 73 -44.48 16.40 4.62
C GLU A 73 -44.17 16.49 6.12
N PHE A 74 -42.89 16.65 6.47
CA PHE A 74 -42.49 16.85 7.86
C PHE A 74 -42.64 18.33 8.22
N SER A 75 -43.79 18.67 8.79
CA SER A 75 -44.11 19.99 9.30
C SER A 75 -43.48 20.16 10.70
N LEU A 76 -42.60 21.14 10.87
CA LEU A 76 -41.94 21.46 12.16
C LEU A 76 -42.85 22.28 13.12
N GLU A 77 -44.16 22.02 13.13
CA GLU A 77 -45.06 22.57 14.15
C GLU A 77 -45.09 21.68 15.40
N ALA A 78 -43.96 21.61 16.11
CA ALA A 78 -43.96 21.34 17.53
C ALA A 78 -42.74 22.00 18.16
N ARG A 79 -42.99 23.10 18.89
CA ARG A 79 -42.03 23.60 19.87
C ARG A 79 -41.73 22.43 20.81
N PRO A 80 -40.46 21.96 20.92
CA PRO A 80 -40.16 20.86 21.82
C PRO A 80 -40.62 21.25 23.22
N PRO A 81 -41.20 20.32 24.00
CA PRO A 81 -41.54 20.62 25.38
C PRO A 81 -40.26 21.11 26.06
N SER A 82 -40.34 22.29 26.66
CA SER A 82 -39.36 22.71 27.66
C SER A 82 -39.45 21.70 28.79
N VAL A 83 -38.64 20.64 28.70
CA VAL A 83 -38.37 19.77 29.83
C VAL A 83 -37.72 20.69 30.84
N GLY A 84 -38.45 20.94 31.92
CA GLY A 84 -37.99 21.71 33.05
C GLY A 84 -36.63 21.17 33.48
N GLY A 85 -35.73 22.10 33.79
CA GLY A 85 -34.67 21.78 34.72
C GLY A 85 -35.30 21.26 36.00
N ASP A 86 -34.51 20.47 36.72
CA ASP A 86 -34.87 19.73 37.92
C ASP A 86 -35.48 18.38 37.54
N ASP A 87 -34.65 17.31 37.58
CA ASP A 87 -35.00 15.86 37.65
C ASP A 87 -34.08 14.91 36.83
N LEU A 88 -32.90 15.35 36.39
CA LEU A 88 -31.83 14.45 35.89
C LEU A 88 -30.60 14.39 36.81
N ALA A 89 -30.80 14.62 38.10
CA ALA A 89 -29.75 14.58 39.12
C ALA A 89 -29.80 13.33 40.03
N GLU A 90 -30.57 12.29 39.69
CA GLU A 90 -30.76 11.14 40.60
C GLU A 90 -30.46 9.76 39.98
N ASP A 91 -29.48 9.67 39.08
CA ASP A 91 -28.83 8.38 38.76
C ASP A 91 -27.29 8.48 38.69
N LEU A 92 -26.73 9.47 39.40
CA LEU A 92 -25.28 9.68 39.57
C LEU A 92 -24.74 8.89 40.77
N ALA A 93 -24.91 7.57 40.74
CA ALA A 93 -24.32 6.68 41.75
C ALA A 93 -23.58 5.47 41.18
N ASP A 94 -23.20 5.47 39.89
CA ASP A 94 -22.32 4.44 39.37
C ASP A 94 -21.14 5.01 38.57
N GLY A 95 -19.94 4.58 38.94
CA GLY A 95 -18.70 5.33 38.78
C GLY A 95 -18.31 5.58 37.33
N GLY A 96 -18.25 6.86 36.94
CA GLY A 96 -17.69 7.26 35.65
C GLY A 96 -16.26 6.75 35.47
N ARG A 97 -15.92 6.31 34.26
CA ARG A 97 -14.59 5.79 33.94
C ARG A 97 -13.74 6.84 33.21
N PRO A 98 -12.47 7.01 33.61
CA PRO A 98 -11.59 7.96 32.94
C PRO A 98 -11.20 7.46 31.55
N CYS A 99 -11.12 8.39 30.60
CA CYS A 99 -10.63 8.11 29.27
C CYS A 99 -9.12 7.84 29.30
N PRO A 100 -8.62 6.74 28.72
CA PRO A 100 -7.19 6.45 28.68
C PRO A 100 -6.41 7.40 27.77
N SER A 101 -7.07 8.12 26.87
CA SER A 101 -6.42 9.03 25.92
C SER A 101 -6.36 10.47 26.39
N CYS A 102 -7.42 10.99 27.03
CA CYS A 102 -7.48 12.40 27.48
C CYS A 102 -7.78 12.60 28.96
N GLY A 103 -8.06 11.54 29.73
CA GLY A 103 -8.36 11.61 31.16
C GLY A 103 -9.79 12.01 31.52
N ALA A 104 -10.62 12.41 30.55
CA ALA A 104 -12.01 12.83 30.81
C ALA A 104 -12.84 11.70 31.44
N VAL A 105 -13.62 12.02 32.48
CA VAL A 105 -14.51 11.05 33.14
C VAL A 105 -15.78 10.90 32.30
N ASN A 106 -16.05 9.68 31.85
CA ASN A 106 -17.18 9.36 30.99
C ASN A 106 -18.15 8.38 31.69
N PRO A 107 -19.47 8.48 31.47
CA PRO A 107 -20.43 7.49 31.91
C PRO A 107 -20.05 6.06 31.49
N VAL A 108 -20.31 5.07 32.36
CA VAL A 108 -19.99 3.65 32.09
C VAL A 108 -20.68 3.10 30.85
N ALA A 109 -21.86 3.62 30.50
CA ALA A 109 -22.61 3.22 29.31
C ALA A 109 -21.95 3.65 27.97
N ASN A 110 -21.10 4.67 27.98
CA ASN A 110 -20.49 5.18 26.74
C ASN A 110 -19.45 4.22 26.20
N ARG A 111 -19.38 3.97 24.89
CA ARG A 111 -18.29 3.17 24.28
C ARG A 111 -17.11 4.03 23.80
N HIS A 112 -17.35 5.33 23.65
CA HIS A 112 -16.39 6.31 23.16
C HIS A 112 -16.37 7.52 24.10
N CYS A 113 -15.23 8.21 24.14
CA CYS A 113 -15.05 9.42 24.91
C CYS A 113 -15.83 10.58 24.28
N GLN A 114 -16.59 11.30 25.09
CA GLN A 114 -17.37 12.46 24.63
C GLN A 114 -16.49 13.68 24.31
N GLU A 115 -15.26 13.75 24.83
CA GLU A 115 -14.35 14.88 24.56
C GLU A 115 -13.41 14.61 23.38
N CYS A 116 -12.74 13.45 23.35
CA CYS A 116 -11.71 13.17 22.33
C CYS A 116 -12.08 12.07 21.33
N GLY A 117 -13.25 11.43 21.47
CA GLY A 117 -13.71 10.34 20.59
C GLY A 117 -13.03 8.97 20.81
N ALA A 118 -12.02 8.88 21.68
CA ALA A 118 -11.30 7.63 21.94
C ALA A 118 -12.21 6.52 22.50
N ARG A 119 -12.00 5.28 22.07
CA ARG A 119 -12.78 4.12 22.54
C ARG A 119 -12.41 3.79 23.99
N LEU A 120 -13.39 3.74 24.90
CA LEU A 120 -13.14 3.44 26.32
C LEU A 120 -13.51 2.01 26.75
N TYR A 121 -13.91 1.15 25.82
CA TYR A 121 -14.11 -0.28 26.08
C TYR A 121 -13.38 -1.10 25.02
N GLN A 122 -12.47 -1.97 25.47
CA GLN A 122 -11.81 -2.97 24.64
C GLN A 122 -12.16 -4.33 25.22
N ASP A 123 -13.13 -5.03 24.63
CA ASP A 123 -13.23 -6.46 24.85
C ASP A 123 -11.92 -7.10 24.37
N PRO A 124 -11.31 -8.01 25.16
CA PRO A 124 -10.23 -8.82 24.64
C PRO A 124 -10.76 -9.55 23.42
N LEU A 125 -10.10 -9.33 22.28
CA LEU A 125 -10.41 -10.05 21.05
C LEU A 125 -10.39 -11.55 21.37
N PRO A 126 -11.34 -12.34 20.84
CA PRO A 126 -11.33 -13.78 21.04
C PRO A 126 -9.98 -14.31 20.59
N THR A 127 -9.19 -14.79 21.55
CA THR A 127 -7.89 -15.38 21.27
C THR A 127 -8.16 -16.66 20.50
N ALA A 128 -7.74 -16.67 19.23
CA ALA A 128 -7.86 -17.84 18.38
C ALA A 128 -7.24 -19.05 19.12
N PRO A 129 -7.92 -20.20 19.15
CA PRO A 129 -7.38 -21.40 19.77
C PRO A 129 -6.03 -21.70 19.11
N ARG A 130 -5.00 -21.91 19.94
CA ARG A 130 -3.66 -22.22 19.46
C ARG A 130 -3.76 -23.40 18.49
N PRO A 131 -3.09 -23.35 17.32
CA PRO A 131 -3.12 -24.45 16.39
C PRO A 131 -2.61 -25.70 17.10
N ALA A 132 -3.46 -26.73 17.16
CA ALA A 132 -3.02 -28.05 17.57
C ALA A 132 -1.84 -28.41 16.67
N VAL A 133 -0.70 -28.69 17.27
CA VAL A 133 0.51 -29.11 16.57
C VAL A 133 0.17 -30.40 15.84
N GLN A 134 -0.29 -30.28 14.61
CA GLN A 134 -0.42 -31.42 13.72
C GLN A 134 1.00 -31.86 13.47
N ALA A 135 1.34 -33.04 13.98
CA ALA A 135 2.60 -33.71 13.67
C ALA A 135 2.81 -33.61 12.16
N THR A 136 3.83 -32.84 11.77
CA THR A 136 4.10 -32.49 10.38
C THR A 136 4.27 -33.78 9.59
N ALA A 137 3.71 -33.82 8.38
CA ALA A 137 3.73 -34.98 7.50
C ALA A 137 5.14 -35.57 7.27
N GLY A 138 6.21 -34.80 7.53
CA GLY A 138 7.59 -35.24 7.48
C GLY A 138 7.98 -36.35 8.46
N VAL A 139 7.35 -36.44 9.64
CA VAL A 139 7.73 -37.46 10.64
C VAL A 139 7.27 -38.86 10.25
N ARG A 140 6.12 -38.99 9.56
CA ARG A 140 5.63 -40.29 9.07
C ARG A 140 6.42 -40.78 7.85
N ALA A 141 6.86 -39.87 6.99
CA ALA A 141 7.70 -40.20 5.83
C ALA A 141 9.10 -40.69 6.25
N ALA A 142 9.71 -40.04 7.25
CA ALA A 142 11.05 -40.42 7.73
C ALA A 142 11.08 -41.83 8.37
N LEU A 143 10.03 -42.22 9.08
CA LEU A 143 9.90 -43.56 9.66
C LEU A 143 9.66 -44.64 8.61
N ALA A 144 8.86 -44.36 7.58
CA ALA A 144 8.62 -45.30 6.48
C ALA A 144 9.89 -45.55 5.64
N ILE A 145 10.66 -44.48 5.35
CA ILE A 145 11.89 -44.58 4.56
C ILE A 145 12.99 -45.32 5.34
N SER A 146 13.13 -45.03 6.64
CA SER A 146 14.11 -45.71 7.50
C SER A 146 13.80 -47.20 7.67
N GLY A 147 12.50 -47.56 7.81
CA GLY A 147 12.06 -48.95 7.86
C GLY A 147 12.31 -49.71 6.56
N LEU A 148 12.03 -49.09 5.41
CA LEU A 148 12.28 -49.68 4.10
C LEU A 148 13.78 -49.90 3.85
N LEU A 149 14.63 -48.90 4.15
CA LEU A 149 16.08 -49.04 4.01
C LEU A 149 16.64 -50.14 4.90
N LEU A 150 16.19 -50.23 6.15
CA LEU A 150 16.63 -51.27 7.07
C LEU A 150 16.19 -52.67 6.61
N LEU A 151 14.98 -52.79 6.04
CA LEU A 151 14.49 -54.04 5.45
C LEU A 151 15.32 -54.43 4.22
N VAL A 152 15.63 -53.48 3.32
CA VAL A 152 16.49 -53.75 2.14
C VAL A 152 17.88 -54.19 2.55
N VAL A 153 18.47 -53.58 3.59
CA VAL A 153 19.79 -54.00 4.12
C VAL A 153 19.73 -55.39 4.73
N ILE A 154 18.68 -55.72 5.48
CA ILE A 154 18.50 -57.08 6.04
C ILE A 154 18.30 -58.11 4.94
N VAL A 155 17.50 -57.80 3.92
CA VAL A 155 17.26 -58.69 2.77
C VAL A 155 18.56 -58.88 1.97
N ALA A 156 19.33 -57.83 1.72
CA ALA A 156 20.63 -57.93 1.07
C ALA A 156 21.66 -58.74 1.87
N LEU A 157 21.66 -58.63 3.21
CA LEU A 157 22.48 -59.47 4.08
C LEU A 157 22.03 -60.93 4.08
N LEU A 158 20.72 -61.19 3.99
CA LEU A 158 20.19 -62.54 3.84
C LEU A 158 20.54 -63.14 2.47
N PHE A 159 20.48 -62.38 1.38
CA PHE A 159 20.91 -62.85 0.06
C PHE A 159 22.44 -63.09 0.00
N ASN A 160 23.26 -62.21 0.58
CA ASN A 160 24.72 -62.42 0.67
C ASN A 160 25.12 -63.59 1.62
N ALA A 161 24.30 -63.91 2.62
CA ALA A 161 24.58 -65.00 3.56
C ALA A 161 24.10 -66.39 3.07
N PHE A 162 23.23 -66.42 2.05
CA PHE A 162 22.61 -67.64 1.53
C PHE A 162 22.82 -67.83 0.01
N GLU A 163 23.90 -67.28 -0.54
CA GLU A 163 24.23 -67.39 -1.97
C GLU A 163 24.75 -68.81 -2.30
N GLY A 164 23.81 -69.73 -2.49
CA GLY A 164 23.94 -70.89 -3.36
C GLY A 164 22.99 -70.69 -4.54
N ASP A 165 23.55 -70.78 -5.74
CA ASP A 165 22.94 -70.69 -7.08
C ASP A 165 21.41 -70.90 -7.16
N GLU A 166 20.68 -69.91 -7.67
CA GLU A 166 19.84 -70.05 -8.88
C GLU A 166 19.07 -68.76 -9.21
N GLU A 167 18.98 -68.48 -10.51
CA GLU A 167 18.28 -67.35 -11.12
C GLU A 167 16.77 -67.33 -10.80
N VAL A 168 16.21 -66.14 -10.53
CA VAL A 168 14.76 -65.93 -10.73
C VAL A 168 14.40 -64.50 -11.13
N ALA A 169 13.97 -64.40 -12.39
CA ALA A 169 12.91 -63.58 -12.96
C ALA A 169 12.79 -62.09 -12.55
N ALA A 170 13.10 -61.22 -13.52
CA ALA A 170 12.77 -59.81 -13.52
C ALA A 170 11.24 -59.59 -13.46
N SER A 171 10.78 -58.92 -12.40
CA SER A 171 9.40 -58.46 -12.25
C SER A 171 9.32 -56.99 -12.68
N THR A 172 8.72 -56.73 -13.84
CA THR A 172 8.52 -55.38 -14.38
C THR A 172 7.50 -54.63 -13.52
N THR A 173 7.95 -53.59 -12.82
CA THR A 173 7.08 -52.69 -12.06
C THR A 173 6.65 -51.54 -12.97
N GLU A 174 5.36 -51.51 -13.36
CA GLU A 174 4.78 -50.35 -14.03
C GLU A 174 4.66 -49.19 -13.02
N VAL A 175 5.42 -48.11 -13.27
CA VAL A 175 5.36 -46.88 -12.48
C VAL A 175 4.26 -46.00 -13.04
N VAL A 176 3.11 -45.96 -12.36
CA VAL A 176 2.08 -44.96 -12.62
C VAL A 176 2.61 -43.60 -12.15
N GLN A 177 2.95 -42.72 -13.09
CA GLN A 177 3.32 -41.34 -12.78
C GLN A 177 2.06 -40.55 -12.44
N THR A 178 1.83 -40.34 -11.15
CA THR A 178 0.83 -39.37 -10.67
C THR A 178 1.38 -37.97 -10.90
N THR A 179 0.85 -37.25 -11.89
CA THR A 179 1.15 -35.82 -12.09
C THR A 179 0.57 -35.02 -10.93
N ALA A 180 1.41 -34.65 -9.97
CA ALA A 180 1.02 -33.73 -8.91
C ALA A 180 0.79 -32.33 -9.52
N PRO A 181 -0.22 -31.56 -9.06
CA PRO A 181 -0.40 -30.18 -9.50
C PRO A 181 0.83 -29.36 -9.10
N VAL A 182 1.42 -28.65 -10.07
CA VAL A 182 2.53 -27.73 -9.85
C VAL A 182 2.02 -26.56 -9.02
N VAL A 183 2.38 -26.54 -7.73
CA VAL A 183 2.15 -25.39 -6.86
C VAL A 183 3.20 -24.35 -7.23
N VAL A 184 2.80 -23.33 -8.00
CA VAL A 184 3.67 -22.18 -8.32
C VAL A 184 3.90 -21.41 -7.03
N GLN A 185 5.07 -21.59 -6.43
CA GLN A 185 5.49 -20.85 -5.25
C GLN A 185 5.78 -19.39 -5.62
N PRO A 186 5.49 -18.43 -4.73
CA PRO A 186 5.83 -17.04 -4.97
C PRO A 186 7.36 -16.85 -4.98
N GLU A 187 7.85 -16.10 -5.96
CA GLU A 187 9.27 -15.80 -6.20
C GLU A 187 9.45 -14.29 -6.40
N GLU A 188 10.70 -13.82 -6.41
CA GLU A 188 11.02 -12.45 -6.79
C GLU A 188 10.56 -12.13 -8.21
N ILE A 189 9.85 -11.02 -8.36
CA ILE A 189 9.34 -10.53 -9.63
C ILE A 189 10.41 -9.69 -10.31
N ASP A 190 10.69 -10.00 -11.58
CA ASP A 190 11.54 -9.17 -12.43
C ASP A 190 10.84 -7.84 -12.76
N ILE A 191 11.32 -6.76 -12.14
CA ILE A 191 10.82 -5.40 -12.34
C ILE A 191 11.42 -4.86 -13.64
N LEU A 192 10.57 -4.52 -14.60
CA LEU A 192 11.00 -4.00 -15.89
C LEU A 192 11.67 -2.62 -15.76
N LYS A 193 11.09 -1.75 -14.92
CA LYS A 193 11.53 -0.37 -14.76
C LYS A 193 11.01 0.22 -13.46
N ALA A 194 11.84 1.05 -12.82
CA ALA A 194 11.43 1.94 -11.75
C ALA A 194 11.36 3.39 -12.28
N GLU A 195 10.31 4.11 -11.91
CA GLU A 195 10.10 5.52 -12.20
C GLU A 195 9.87 6.26 -10.89
N CYS A 196 10.71 7.23 -10.58
CA CYS A 196 10.65 7.95 -9.32
C CYS A 196 10.43 9.43 -9.56
N GLN A 197 9.60 10.04 -8.72
CA GLN A 197 9.51 11.49 -8.62
C GLN A 197 9.85 11.89 -7.17
N PRO A 198 10.90 12.68 -6.92
CA PRO A 198 11.89 13.15 -7.89
C PRO A 198 12.84 12.02 -8.40
N GLU A 199 13.66 12.28 -9.42
CA GLU A 199 14.46 11.24 -10.12
C GLU A 199 15.64 10.64 -9.30
N GLY A 200 16.05 11.31 -8.22
CA GLY A 200 17.22 10.95 -7.42
C GLY A 200 18.44 11.86 -7.67
N LEU A 201 19.42 11.81 -6.77
CA LEU A 201 20.58 12.71 -6.76
C LEU A 201 21.83 12.06 -7.34
N GLY A 202 22.42 12.65 -8.38
CA GLY A 202 23.73 12.22 -8.89
C GLY A 202 23.74 10.74 -9.31
N SER A 203 24.50 9.91 -8.57
CA SER A 203 24.55 8.45 -8.77
C SER A 203 23.46 7.67 -8.02
N PHE A 204 22.67 8.33 -7.18
CA PHE A 204 21.62 7.74 -6.35
C PHE A 204 20.26 7.78 -7.07
N THR A 205 20.23 7.23 -8.28
CA THR A 205 19.09 7.29 -9.20
C THR A 205 18.04 6.23 -8.92
N CYS A 206 16.81 6.45 -9.39
CA CYS A 206 15.69 5.53 -9.20
C CYS A 206 15.97 4.06 -9.58
N SER A 207 16.78 3.81 -10.62
CA SER A 207 17.15 2.46 -11.05
C SER A 207 17.89 1.64 -9.98
N ASN A 208 18.50 2.29 -9.00
CA ASN A 208 19.22 1.61 -7.93
C ASN A 208 18.27 0.81 -7.02
N LEU A 209 17.01 1.23 -6.91
CA LEU A 209 15.99 0.52 -6.13
C LEU A 209 15.71 -0.90 -6.61
N ILE A 210 16.10 -1.23 -7.85
CA ILE A 210 15.78 -2.50 -8.51
C ILE A 210 17.02 -3.18 -9.10
N SER A 211 18.22 -2.81 -8.65
CA SER A 211 19.46 -3.25 -9.30
C SER A 211 20.00 -4.60 -8.81
N GLY A 212 19.45 -5.18 -7.74
CA GLY A 212 19.97 -6.41 -7.13
C GLY A 212 21.30 -6.21 -6.39
N SER A 213 21.64 -4.97 -6.04
CA SER A 213 22.95 -4.60 -5.48
C SER A 213 22.79 -3.52 -4.42
N PRO A 214 23.74 -3.36 -3.48
CA PRO A 214 23.70 -2.30 -2.48
C PRO A 214 23.98 -0.93 -3.10
N ALA A 215 23.01 -0.41 -3.84
CA ALA A 215 23.02 0.89 -4.49
C ALA A 215 21.79 1.66 -4.00
N GLU A 216 21.98 2.89 -3.57
CA GLU A 216 20.92 3.64 -2.90
C GLU A 216 20.20 4.57 -3.88
N TYR A 217 18.91 4.77 -3.69
CA TYR A 217 18.17 5.90 -4.23
C TYR A 217 18.06 6.97 -3.14
N GLN A 218 18.39 8.21 -3.49
CA GLN A 218 18.40 9.33 -2.54
C GLN A 218 17.79 10.58 -3.13
N VAL A 219 17.00 11.28 -2.31
CA VAL A 219 16.41 12.59 -2.63
C VAL A 219 16.48 13.48 -1.40
N VAL A 220 16.64 14.79 -1.60
CA VAL A 220 16.69 15.75 -0.48
C VAL A 220 15.29 15.90 0.08
N TRP A 221 15.00 15.25 1.20
CA TRP A 221 13.67 15.21 1.80
C TRP A 221 13.23 16.59 2.29
N GLU A 222 14.17 17.35 2.87
CA GLU A 222 13.89 18.69 3.39
C GLU A 222 13.58 19.75 2.31
N ASP A 223 13.95 19.50 1.06
CA ASP A 223 13.76 20.46 -0.03
C ASP A 223 12.44 20.23 -0.79
N LEU A 224 11.68 19.19 -0.45
CA LEU A 224 10.37 18.93 -1.05
C LEU A 224 9.39 20.05 -0.68
N GLU A 225 8.71 20.61 -1.68
CA GLU A 225 7.70 21.63 -1.46
C GLU A 225 6.51 21.06 -0.67
N GLU A 226 5.73 21.93 -0.01
CA GLU A 226 4.55 21.49 0.73
C GLU A 226 3.56 20.79 -0.21
N GLY A 227 3.29 19.50 0.06
CA GLY A 227 2.43 18.65 -0.77
C GLY A 227 3.17 17.85 -1.85
N GLU A 228 4.45 18.13 -2.11
CA GLU A 228 5.29 17.25 -2.92
C GLU A 228 5.63 15.98 -2.11
N LYS A 229 5.57 14.82 -2.77
CA LYS A 229 5.84 13.53 -2.17
C LYS A 229 6.83 12.76 -3.03
N VAL A 230 7.57 11.86 -2.40
CA VAL A 230 8.38 10.90 -3.14
C VAL A 230 7.46 9.79 -3.62
N THR A 231 7.31 9.64 -4.94
CA THR A 231 6.58 8.53 -5.55
C THR A 231 7.55 7.61 -6.28
N ILE A 232 7.34 6.31 -6.13
CA ILE A 232 8.16 5.24 -6.71
C ILE A 232 7.20 4.29 -7.41
N ARG A 233 7.25 4.25 -8.74
CA ARG A 233 6.43 3.38 -9.58
C ARG A 233 7.26 2.27 -10.18
N LEU A 234 6.88 1.04 -9.90
CA LEU A 234 7.54 -0.18 -10.36
C LEU A 234 6.68 -0.83 -11.44
N LEU A 235 7.23 -1.00 -12.64
CA LEU A 235 6.56 -1.55 -13.81
C LEU A 235 6.96 -3.01 -13.99
N PHE A 236 5.98 -3.88 -14.27
CA PHE A 236 6.19 -5.30 -14.53
C PHE A 236 6.05 -5.59 -16.03
N ARG A 237 6.75 -6.63 -16.51
CA ARG A 237 6.69 -7.04 -17.93
C ARG A 237 5.34 -7.62 -18.35
N GLN A 238 4.61 -8.18 -17.40
CA GLN A 238 3.33 -8.83 -17.62
C GLN A 238 2.46 -8.71 -16.35
N PRO A 239 1.16 -9.03 -16.42
CA PRO A 239 0.29 -8.98 -15.25
C PRO A 239 0.76 -9.97 -14.17
N MET A 240 0.99 -9.46 -12.96
CA MET A 240 1.47 -10.22 -11.82
C MET A 240 0.41 -10.32 -10.72
N ILE A 241 0.50 -11.39 -9.94
CA ILE A 241 -0.09 -11.51 -8.60
C ILE A 241 1.04 -11.21 -7.61
N VAL A 242 0.94 -10.10 -6.90
CA VAL A 242 1.88 -9.69 -5.85
C VAL A 242 1.35 -10.16 -4.51
N THR A 243 2.25 -10.65 -3.66
CA THR A 243 1.92 -11.13 -2.31
C THR A 243 2.71 -10.43 -1.21
N GLN A 244 3.93 -9.97 -1.50
CA GLN A 244 4.76 -9.27 -0.52
C GLN A 244 5.65 -8.24 -1.21
N ILE A 245 6.08 -7.24 -0.44
CA ILE A 245 7.08 -6.26 -0.81
C ILE A 245 8.18 -6.30 0.25
N LEU A 246 9.42 -6.50 -0.16
CA LEU A 246 10.58 -6.38 0.71
C LEU A 246 11.13 -4.97 0.54
N TRP A 247 11.13 -4.21 1.62
CA TRP A 247 11.67 -2.86 1.68
C TRP A 247 13.03 -2.90 2.36
N SER A 248 14.10 -2.57 1.64
CA SER A 248 15.46 -2.57 2.15
C SER A 248 15.98 -1.16 2.40
N ASN A 249 16.41 -0.91 3.63
CA ASN A 249 17.14 0.28 4.04
C ASN A 249 18.65 0.01 4.05
N ILE A 250 19.44 1.06 4.25
CA ILE A 250 20.88 0.95 4.50
C ILE A 250 21.13 0.00 5.69
N GLU A 251 21.99 -0.99 5.52
CA GLU A 251 22.30 -2.00 6.55
C GLU A 251 23.16 -1.43 7.69
N ASP A 252 24.11 -0.53 7.36
CA ASP A 252 24.95 0.10 8.36
C ASP A 252 24.11 1.02 9.26
N PRO A 253 24.02 0.75 10.57
CA PRO A 253 23.09 1.45 11.46
C PRO A 253 23.46 2.92 11.65
N THR A 254 24.74 3.27 11.55
CA THR A 254 25.22 4.65 11.67
C THR A 254 24.77 5.45 10.45
N ARG A 255 25.04 4.96 9.23
CA ARG A 255 24.59 5.60 7.99
C ARG A 255 23.07 5.63 7.87
N PHE A 256 22.39 4.56 8.27
CA PHE A 256 20.93 4.50 8.33
C PHE A 256 20.37 5.63 9.19
N ALA A 257 20.88 5.81 10.41
CA ALA A 257 20.40 6.85 11.31
C ALA A 257 20.77 8.27 10.86
N GLN A 258 21.87 8.44 10.11
CA GLN A 258 22.29 9.74 9.57
C GLN A 258 21.35 10.28 8.47
N ASN A 259 20.53 9.45 7.84
CA ASN A 259 19.59 9.86 6.80
C ASN A 259 18.16 9.99 7.33
N TYR A 260 17.30 10.70 6.61
CA TYR A 260 15.86 10.52 6.76
C TYR A 260 15.49 9.09 6.35
N ARG A 261 14.46 8.52 7.00
CA ARG A 261 14.00 7.15 6.70
C ARG A 261 12.50 7.15 6.44
N ALA A 262 12.04 6.44 5.42
CA ALA A 262 10.61 6.36 5.13
C ALA A 262 9.84 5.81 6.34
N ARG A 263 8.66 6.38 6.62
CA ARG A 263 7.78 5.97 7.72
C ARG A 263 6.41 5.63 7.21
N GLY A 264 5.56 6.64 7.01
CA GLY A 264 4.22 6.44 6.47
C GLY A 264 4.31 6.38 4.95
N ILE A 265 3.86 5.28 4.37
CA ILE A 265 3.78 5.09 2.92
C ILE A 265 2.36 4.72 2.51
N ARG A 266 2.03 4.94 1.24
CA ARG A 266 0.83 4.41 0.59
C ARG A 266 1.23 3.56 -0.60
N ILE A 267 0.60 2.40 -0.74
CA ILE A 267 0.86 1.47 -1.82
C ILE A 267 -0.41 1.33 -2.67
N ASP A 268 -0.29 1.69 -3.94
CA ASP A 268 -1.31 1.51 -4.95
C ASP A 268 -0.84 0.50 -6.01
N ALA A 269 -1.79 -0.10 -6.71
CA ALA A 269 -1.49 -1.04 -7.79
C ALA A 269 -2.54 -0.91 -8.88
N GLN A 270 -2.17 -1.34 -10.10
CA GLN A 270 -3.13 -1.36 -11.19
C GLN A 270 -4.37 -2.20 -10.83
N GLY A 271 -5.54 -1.59 -10.97
CA GLY A 271 -6.82 -2.25 -10.68
C GLY A 271 -7.18 -2.29 -9.19
N SER A 272 -6.35 -1.72 -8.31
CA SER A 272 -6.76 -1.44 -6.93
C SER A 272 -7.85 -0.38 -6.90
N LEU A 273 -8.77 -0.50 -5.95
CA LEU A 273 -9.82 0.51 -5.71
C LEU A 273 -9.31 1.69 -4.88
N THR A 274 -8.31 1.46 -4.03
CA THR A 274 -7.75 2.48 -3.14
C THR A 274 -6.30 2.15 -2.77
N ALA A 275 -5.49 3.17 -2.60
CA ALA A 275 -4.13 3.00 -2.09
C ALA A 275 -4.16 2.62 -0.60
N VAL A 276 -3.38 1.62 -0.21
CA VAL A 276 -3.33 1.07 1.15
C VAL A 276 -2.23 1.75 1.95
N PRO A 277 -2.52 2.35 3.12
CA PRO A 277 -1.50 2.94 3.97
C PRO A 277 -0.74 1.88 4.76
N PHE A 278 0.56 2.10 4.93
CA PHE A 278 1.45 1.30 5.79
C PHE A 278 2.37 2.22 6.58
N GLU A 279 2.79 1.77 7.76
CA GLU A 279 3.83 2.41 8.55
C GLU A 279 5.03 1.47 8.64
N LEU A 280 6.15 1.91 8.10
CA LEU A 280 7.41 1.17 8.10
C LEU A 280 8.07 1.22 9.47
N GLU A 281 8.67 0.11 9.87
CA GLU A 281 9.49 0.05 11.06
C GLU A 281 10.78 0.84 10.87
N ASN A 282 11.23 1.45 11.95
CA ASN A 282 12.45 2.22 11.98
C ASN A 282 13.69 1.33 12.20
N ILE A 283 13.98 0.46 11.25
CA ILE A 283 15.07 -0.52 11.34
C ILE A 283 15.99 -0.45 10.10
N PRO A 284 17.31 -0.66 10.29
CA PRO A 284 18.21 -0.85 9.16
C PRO A 284 17.95 -2.19 8.47
N GLY A 285 18.43 -2.31 7.24
CA GLY A 285 18.26 -3.54 6.44
C GLY A 285 16.82 -3.76 5.98
N THR A 286 16.46 -5.01 5.75
CA THR A 286 15.22 -5.39 5.06
C THR A 286 14.05 -5.67 6.01
N GLN A 287 12.89 -5.11 5.68
CA GLN A 287 11.61 -5.39 6.32
C GLN A 287 10.57 -5.87 5.32
N LEU A 288 9.60 -6.65 5.79
CA LEU A 288 8.57 -7.25 4.96
C LEU A 288 7.26 -6.48 5.09
N ILE A 289 6.63 -6.21 3.96
CA ILE A 289 5.30 -5.60 3.88
C ILE A 289 4.36 -6.62 3.23
N ASP A 290 3.33 -7.03 3.98
CA ASP A 290 2.27 -7.87 3.45
C ASP A 290 1.33 -7.02 2.57
N TYR A 291 1.42 -7.22 1.25
CA TYR A 291 0.63 -6.50 0.28
C TYR A 291 0.21 -7.42 -0.87
N ALA A 292 -1.10 -7.48 -1.11
CA ALA A 292 -1.67 -8.32 -2.15
C ALA A 292 -2.25 -7.48 -3.29
N ALA A 293 -1.82 -7.77 -4.52
CA ALA A 293 -2.44 -7.24 -5.73
C ALA A 293 -2.59 -8.37 -6.76
N VAL A 294 -3.64 -8.31 -7.58
CA VAL A 294 -3.92 -9.29 -8.62
C VAL A 294 -3.98 -8.61 -9.98
N ASN A 295 -3.44 -9.26 -11.00
CA ASN A 295 -3.40 -8.73 -12.37
C ASN A 295 -2.75 -7.33 -12.47
N ALA A 296 -1.78 -7.04 -11.61
CA ALA A 296 -1.10 -5.76 -11.61
C ALA A 296 0.02 -5.74 -12.65
N ASN A 297 0.11 -4.70 -13.50
CA ASN A 297 1.33 -4.44 -14.29
C ASN A 297 2.20 -3.35 -13.65
N TRP A 298 1.73 -2.72 -12.57
CA TRP A 298 2.52 -1.78 -11.82
C TRP A 298 2.10 -1.74 -10.36
N ILE A 299 3.05 -1.35 -9.50
CA ILE A 299 2.85 -0.92 -8.13
C ILE A 299 3.42 0.49 -7.98
N GLU A 300 2.74 1.35 -7.24
CA GLU A 300 3.19 2.69 -6.92
C GLU A 300 3.24 2.86 -5.41
N ILE A 301 4.41 3.26 -4.90
CA ILE A 301 4.65 3.52 -3.49
C ILE A 301 4.87 5.01 -3.31
N THR A 302 4.04 5.64 -2.50
CA THR A 302 4.15 7.06 -2.15
C THR A 302 4.63 7.20 -0.72
N ILE A 303 5.72 7.90 -0.48
CA ILE A 303 6.21 8.22 0.87
C ILE A 303 5.52 9.48 1.34
N GLU A 304 4.77 9.37 2.44
CA GLU A 304 4.00 10.47 3.01
C GLU A 304 4.68 11.11 4.22
N THR A 305 5.40 10.32 5.01
CA THR A 305 6.16 10.82 6.16
C THR A 305 7.47 10.08 6.30
N ALA A 306 8.42 10.72 6.98
CA ALA A 306 9.73 10.17 7.27
C ALA A 306 10.09 10.31 8.75
N TYR A 307 10.87 9.36 9.26
CA TYR A 307 11.65 9.57 10.46
C TYR A 307 12.78 10.56 10.19
N GLN A 308 13.08 11.40 11.18
CA GLN A 308 14.13 12.40 11.08
C GLN A 308 15.51 11.76 11.06
N ALA A 309 16.43 12.41 10.35
CA ALA A 309 17.85 12.13 10.43
C ALA A 309 18.42 12.46 11.81
N GLU A 310 19.42 11.70 12.24
CA GLU A 310 20.11 11.85 13.52
C GLU A 310 21.58 12.18 13.30
N VAL A 311 22.13 13.07 14.11
CA VAL A 311 23.58 13.32 14.10
C VAL A 311 24.30 12.10 14.69
N LYS A 312 25.05 11.38 13.86
CA LYS A 312 25.97 10.31 14.29
C LYS A 312 27.37 10.64 13.79
N ASP A 313 28.37 10.44 14.65
CA ASP A 313 29.78 10.72 14.33
C ASP A 313 30.03 12.13 13.75
N GLY A 314 29.23 13.10 14.20
CA GLY A 314 29.31 14.49 13.73
C GLY A 314 28.71 14.75 12.34
N ASN A 315 28.11 13.75 11.69
CA ASN A 315 27.48 13.89 10.38
C ASN A 315 25.96 13.67 10.46
N VAL A 316 25.24 14.34 9.58
CA VAL A 316 23.80 14.18 9.35
C VAL A 316 23.51 14.55 7.89
N PHE A 317 22.59 13.83 7.27
CA PHE A 317 22.18 13.99 5.88
C PHE A 317 20.75 14.52 5.83
N ARG A 318 20.46 15.32 4.81
CA ARG A 318 19.14 15.92 4.57
C ARG A 318 18.29 15.04 3.67
N GLU A 319 18.92 14.02 3.12
CA GLU A 319 18.39 13.08 2.17
C GLU A 319 17.63 11.95 2.88
N ILE A 320 16.57 11.48 2.23
CA ILE A 320 16.03 10.15 2.49
C ILE A 320 16.80 9.17 1.62
N ALA A 321 17.18 8.03 2.19
CA ALA A 321 17.95 7.00 1.48
C ALA A 321 17.24 5.64 1.58
N ILE A 322 17.07 5.01 0.42
CA ILE A 322 16.43 3.69 0.28
C ILE A 322 17.40 2.82 -0.51
N ASN A 323 17.64 1.60 -0.04
CA ASN A 323 18.58 0.70 -0.69
C ASN A 323 17.90 -0.03 -1.85
N GLU A 324 16.90 -0.87 -1.56
CA GLU A 324 16.30 -1.73 -2.57
C GLU A 324 14.83 -2.02 -2.27
N ILE A 325 14.04 -2.25 -3.31
CA ILE A 325 12.65 -2.69 -3.22
C ILE A 325 12.48 -3.95 -4.07
N THR A 326 12.21 -5.06 -3.41
CA THR A 326 11.94 -6.36 -4.07
C THR A 326 10.46 -6.69 -3.98
N ILE A 327 9.88 -7.17 -5.06
CA ILE A 327 8.47 -7.57 -5.09
C ILE A 327 8.40 -9.09 -5.18
N ILE A 328 7.61 -9.72 -4.31
CA ILE A 328 7.42 -11.17 -4.28
C ILE A 328 6.03 -11.51 -4.82
N GLY A 329 5.97 -12.47 -5.73
CA GLY A 329 4.71 -12.93 -6.31
C GLY A 329 4.89 -13.91 -7.46
N ARG A 330 3.95 -13.89 -8.41
CA ARG A 330 3.97 -14.79 -9.58
C ARG A 330 3.18 -14.21 -10.75
N PRO A 331 3.40 -14.67 -11.99
CA PRO A 331 2.56 -14.30 -13.12
C PRO A 331 1.08 -14.61 -12.87
N ALA A 332 0.19 -13.69 -13.24
CA ALA A 332 -1.26 -13.91 -13.08
C ALA A 332 -1.80 -14.96 -14.04
N THR A 333 -1.24 -15.01 -15.25
CA THR A 333 -1.43 -16.11 -16.20
C THR A 333 -0.09 -16.82 -16.35
N PRO A 334 0.03 -18.11 -16.00
CA PRO A 334 1.28 -18.83 -16.21
C PRO A 334 1.56 -18.91 -17.71
N THR A 335 2.73 -18.44 -18.13
CA THR A 335 3.22 -18.65 -19.50
C THR A 335 3.29 -20.16 -19.70
N THR A 336 2.43 -20.70 -20.54
CA THR A 336 2.54 -22.09 -20.99
C THR A 336 3.70 -22.10 -21.97
N GLU A 337 4.94 -22.20 -21.47
CA GLU A 337 6.07 -22.61 -22.30
C GLU A 337 5.86 -24.09 -22.65
N GLY A 338 4.98 -24.31 -23.62
CA GLY A 338 4.90 -25.55 -24.35
C GLY A 338 6.10 -25.62 -25.28
N THR A 339 7.20 -26.17 -24.78
CA THR A 339 8.26 -26.73 -25.63
C THR A 339 7.62 -27.80 -26.50
N THR A 340 7.18 -27.38 -27.68
CA THR A 340 6.94 -28.25 -28.82
C THR A 340 8.25 -28.24 -29.61
N ASP A 341 9.22 -29.04 -29.15
CA ASP A 341 10.28 -29.50 -30.04
C ASP A 341 9.64 -30.57 -30.94
N GLY A 342 9.41 -30.15 -32.19
CA GLY A 342 9.11 -31.03 -33.32
C GLY A 342 10.34 -31.26 -34.18
#